data_AF-A0A540KQW5-F1
#
_entry.id   AF-A0A540KQW5-F1
#
_cell.length_a   1.000
_cell.length_b   1.000
_cell.length_c   1.000
_cell.angle_alpha   90.00
_cell.angle_beta   90.00
_cell.angle_gamma   90.00
#
_symmetry.space_group_name_H-M   'P 1'
#
loop_
_entity.id
_entity.type
_entity.pdbx_description
1 polymer ?
#
loop_
_entity_poly.entity_id
_entity_poly.type
_entity_poly.pdbx_seq_one_letter_code
_entity_poly.pdbx_strand_id
1 'polypeptide(L)' 'GLKALCEKVLGWLMEKPKQVTIGNWDKRVLEVEQVRYAYLDAYVSYELMVKTRELQNEVDTELVGNL' A
#
# COMPACT_ATOMS: atom_id res chain seq x y z
N GLY A 1 4.99 6.97 5.30
CA GLY A 1 5.46 5.76 4.58
C GLY A 1 4.30 4.82 4.32
N LEU A 2 4.48 3.80 3.47
CA LEU A 2 3.39 2.94 2.94
C LEU A 2 2.47 2.36 4.02
N LYS A 3 3.03 1.87 5.14
CA LYS A 3 2.25 1.35 6.27
C LYS A 3 1.22 2.35 6.83
N ALA A 4 1.67 3.59 7.08
CA ALA A 4 0.79 4.63 7.62
C ALA A 4 -0.26 5.10 6.62
N LEU A 5 0.04 5.05 5.31
CA LEU A 5 -0.94 5.36 4.27
C LEU A 5 -2.00 4.27 4.18
N CYS A 6 -1.58 3.00 4.19
CA CYS A 6 -2.47 1.85 4.20
C CYS A 6 -3.46 1.91 5.37
N GLU A 7 -2.98 2.21 6.57
CA GLU A 7 -3.84 2.37 7.75
C GLU A 7 -4.82 3.54 7.60
N LYS A 8 -4.36 4.70 7.14
CA LYS A 8 -5.21 5.91 7.04
C LYS A 8 -6.24 5.86 5.92
N VAL A 9 -5.89 5.28 4.77
CA VAL A 9 -6.71 5.33 3.55
C VAL A 9 -7.52 4.05 3.37
N LEU A 10 -6.94 2.89 3.67
CA LEU A 10 -7.58 1.59 3.50
C LEU A 10 -8.12 1.02 4.83
N GLY A 11 -7.68 1.55 5.98
CA GLY A 11 -8.03 0.98 7.30
C GLY A 11 -7.31 -0.33 7.62
N TRP A 12 -6.29 -0.71 6.84
CA TRP A 12 -5.62 -1.99 6.99
C TRP A 12 -4.33 -1.87 7.81
N LEU A 13 -4.17 -2.80 8.77
CA LEU A 13 -2.94 -2.91 9.54
C LEU A 13 -1.96 -3.84 8.82
N MET A 14 -0.95 -3.24 8.22
CA MET A 14 0.11 -3.98 7.54
C MET A 14 1.24 -4.36 8.50
N GLU A 15 1.48 -5.66 8.66
CA GLU A 15 2.66 -6.18 9.34
C GLU A 15 3.89 -6.10 8.43
N LYS A 16 4.96 -5.52 8.97
CA LYS A 16 6.25 -5.40 8.28
C LYS A 16 7.35 -5.87 9.21
N PRO A 17 7.69 -7.16 9.19
CA PRO A 17 8.71 -7.70 10.07
C PRO A 17 10.07 -7.05 9.77
N LYS A 18 10.71 -6.50 10.80
CA LYS A 18 11.95 -5.71 10.64
C LYS A 18 13.06 -6.55 10.01
N GLN A 19 13.18 -7.81 10.40
CA GLN A 19 14.16 -8.76 9.89
C GLN A 19 14.06 -9.01 8.39
N VAL A 20 12.84 -8.97 7.82
CA VAL A 20 12.64 -9.10 6.37
C VAL A 20 13.00 -7.80 5.67
N THR A 21 12.60 -6.67 6.25
CA THR A 21 12.86 -5.33 5.70
C THR A 21 14.35 -5.07 5.52
N ILE A 22 15.19 -5.49 6.48
CA ILE A 22 16.65 -5.31 6.46
C ILE A 22 17.42 -6.57 6.02
N GLY A 23 16.72 -7.60 5.53
CA GLY A 23 17.34 -8.84 5.07
C GLY A 23 18.22 -8.62 3.83
N ASN A 24 19.02 -9.62 3.45
CA ASN A 24 19.82 -9.54 2.22
C ASN A 24 18.90 -9.61 0.99
N TRP A 25 18.60 -8.46 0.38
CA TRP A 25 17.77 -8.35 -0.82
C TRP A 25 18.55 -8.55 -2.12
N ASP A 26 19.88 -8.50 -2.06
CA ASP A 26 20.76 -8.70 -3.22
C ASP A 26 21.07 -10.19 -3.47
N LYS A 27 20.54 -11.09 -2.64
CA LYS A 27 20.76 -12.52 -2.81
C LYS A 27 20.08 -13.03 -4.07
N ARG A 28 20.77 -13.93 -4.78
CA ARG A 28 20.31 -14.51 -6.05
C ARG A 28 18.93 -15.19 -5.96
N VAL A 29 18.58 -15.77 -4.80
CA VAL A 29 17.28 -16.42 -4.55
C VAL A 29 16.73 -15.90 -3.24
N LEU A 30 15.57 -15.22 -3.30
CA LEU A 30 14.92 -14.62 -2.13
C LEU A 30 14.25 -15.66 -1.23
N GLU A 31 14.12 -15.36 0.07
CA GLU A 31 13.35 -16.22 0.98
C GLU A 31 11.86 -16.01 0.69
N VAL A 32 11.04 -16.99 1.04
CA VAL A 32 9.59 -16.92 0.85
C VAL A 32 9.01 -15.68 1.53
N GLU A 33 9.52 -15.32 2.71
CA GLU A 33 9.10 -14.15 3.47
C GLU A 33 9.43 -12.83 2.75
N GLN A 34 10.57 -12.76 2.06
CA GLN A 34 10.94 -11.59 1.25
C GLN A 34 10.06 -11.47 0.00
N VAL A 35 9.76 -12.58 -0.67
CA VAL A 35 8.85 -12.58 -1.81
C VAL A 35 7.45 -12.12 -1.38
N ARG A 36 6.94 -12.65 -0.26
CA ARG A 36 5.65 -12.23 0.31
C ARG A 36 5.65 -10.76 0.70
N TYR A 37 6.73 -10.27 1.30
CA TYR A 37 6.86 -8.86 1.66
C TYR A 37 6.84 -7.96 0.42
N ALA A 38 7.60 -8.29 -0.62
CA ALA A 38 7.64 -7.50 -1.86
C ALA A 38 6.28 -7.50 -2.57
N TYR A 39 5.60 -8.66 -2.61
CA TYR A 39 4.23 -8.77 -3.12
C TYR A 39 3.27 -7.89 -2.33
N LEU A 40 3.32 -7.93 -0.99
CA LEU A 40 2.45 -7.14 -0.14
C LEU A 40 2.62 -5.63 -0.39
N ASP A 41 3.87 -5.17 -0.56
CA ASP A 41 4.16 -3.77 -0.89
C ASP A 41 3.57 -3.35 -2.25
N ALA A 42 3.68 -4.21 -3.27
CA ALA A 42 3.12 -3.95 -4.59
C ALA A 42 1.58 -3.92 -4.55
N TYR A 43 0.97 -4.93 -3.91
CA TYR A 43 -0.49 -5.07 -3.81
C TYR A 43 -1.12 -3.88 -3.06
N VAL A 44 -0.60 -3.54 -1.89
CA VAL A 44 -1.13 -2.42 -1.09
C VAL A 44 -0.96 -1.09 -1.81
N SER A 45 0.13 -0.91 -2.57
CA SER A 45 0.33 0.30 -3.37
C SER A 45 -0.72 0.45 -4.48
N TYR A 46 -1.10 -0.65 -5.12
CA TYR A 46 -2.19 -0.67 -6.10
C TYR A 46 -3.54 -0.33 -5.46
N GLU A 47 -3.88 -0.98 -4.36
CA GLU A 47 -5.14 -0.73 -3.63
C GLU A 47 -5.24 0.72 -3.14
N LEU A 48 -4.13 1.30 -2.67
CA LEU A 48 -4.06 2.72 -2.31
C LEU A 48 -4.37 3.63 -3.51
N MET A 49 -3.82 3.34 -4.69
CA MET A 49 -4.12 4.12 -5.90
C MET A 49 -5.60 4.05 -6.26
N VAL A 50 -6.18 2.85 -6.24
CA VAL A 50 -7.61 2.66 -6.52
C VAL A 50 -8.45 3.46 -5.52
N LYS A 51 -8.20 3.30 -4.22
CA LYS A 51 -9.01 3.96 -3.20
C LYS A 51 -8.89 5.49 -3.23
N THR A 52 -7.68 6.01 -3.41
CA THR A 52 -7.46 7.45 -3.51
C THR A 52 -8.15 8.05 -4.74
N ARG A 53 -8.20 7.32 -5.86
CA ARG A 53 -8.92 7.75 -7.06
C ARG A 53 -10.43 7.79 -6.84
N GLU A 54 -11.00 6.80 -6.15
CA GLU A 54 -12.42 6.81 -5.77
C GLU A 54 -12.76 8.04 -4.92
N LEU A 55 -11.97 8.29 -3.88
CA LEU A 55 -12.16 9.44 -3.00
C LEU A 55 -12.04 10.77 -3.76
N GLN A 56 -11.11 10.88 -4.72
CA GLN A 56 -10.99 12.07 -5.56
C GLN A 56 -12.25 12.28 -6.40
N ASN A 57 -12.79 11.22 -7.02
CA ASN A 57 -14.00 11.32 -7.83
C ASN A 57 -15.23 11.72 -6.98
N GLU A 58 -15.34 11.22 -5.75
CA GLU A 58 -16.41 11.59 -4.81
C GLU A 58 -16.36 13.09 -4.49
N VAL A 59 -15.16 13.60 -4.16
CA VAL A 59 -14.93 15.04 -3.89
C VAL A 59 -15.25 15.88 -5.12
N ASP A 60 -14.78 15.47 -6.31
CA ASP A 60 -15.02 16.21 -7.55
C ASP A 60 -16.52 16.26 -7.89
N THR A 61 -17.26 15.18 -7.64
CA THR A 61 -18.72 15.12 -7.86
C THR A 61 -19.46 16.04 -6.89
N GLU A 62 -19.06 16.07 -5.61
CA GLU A 62 -19.65 16.97 -4.61
C GLU A 62 -19.40 18.44 -4.96
N LEU A 63 -18.21 18.79 -5.44
CA LEU A 63 -17.87 20.15 -5.87
C LEU A 63 -18.70 20.59 -7.08
N VAL A 64 -18.90 19.71 -8.07
CA VAL A 64 -19.73 20.00 -9.25
C VAL A 64 -21.22 20.10 -8.90
N GLY A 65 -21.70 19.28 -7.95
CA GLY A 65 -23.10 19.31 -7.50
C GLY A 65 -23.47 20.55 -6.68
N ASN A 66 -22.48 21.27 -6.14
CA ASN A 66 -22.65 22.47 -5.32
C ASN A 66 -22.43 23.79 -6.10
N LEU A 67 -22.11 23.73 -7.40
CA LEU A 67 -22.00 24.86 -8.32
C LEU A 67 -23.31 25.09 -9.09
#